data_AF-A0A662T6Y5-F1
#
_entry.id   AF-A0A662T6Y5-F1
#
_cell.length_a   1.000
_cell.length_b   1.000
_cell.length_c   1.000
_cell.angle_alpha   90.00
_cell.angle_beta   90.00
_cell.angle_gamma   90.00
#
_symmetry.space_group_name_H-M   'P 1'
#
loop_
_entity.id
_entity.type
_entity.pdbx_description
1 polymer ?
#
loop_
_entity_poly.entity_id
_entity_poly.type
_entity_poly.pdbx_seq_one_letter_code
_entity_poly.pdbx_strand_id
1 'polypeptide(L)'
;MKNEFKLPRLRPLDLSREIYAPHRKLYGFALRVKNKPGVLFRITKVLAELRINILGFSASTLRPEAEEAVIVLLTDCGRIIKPCDKVLKDLRSLEGVIDAEGIEPNKFGALFDVVHFPLQVHGERGVIFCEPILRGMIEVMRRQIGPGMNAILWKAGYYGGAEVAKEFEERYKLKSPEDQFEMLKFKAVALGWFIITDISISKKTA
;
A
#
# COMPACT_ATOMS: atom_id res chain seq x y z
N MET A 1 13.34 30.17 9.80
CA MET A 1 13.66 29.94 8.38
C MET A 1 12.47 29.24 7.74
N LYS A 2 11.76 29.88 6.82
CA LYS A 2 10.75 29.21 5.99
C LYS A 2 11.49 28.45 4.89
N ASN A 3 11.85 27.18 5.14
CA ASN A 3 12.06 26.29 4.01
C ASN A 3 10.68 26.08 3.40
N GLU A 4 10.42 26.67 2.23
CA GLU A 4 9.24 26.33 1.44
C GLU A 4 9.28 24.84 1.15
N PHE A 5 8.40 24.11 1.83
CA PHE A 5 8.24 22.70 1.66
C PHE A 5 7.74 22.42 0.24
N LYS A 6 8.57 21.77 -0.57
CA LYS A 6 8.22 21.37 -1.93
C LYS A 6 8.11 19.86 -2.00
N LEU A 7 6.88 19.36 -2.03
CA LEU A 7 6.62 17.96 -2.38
C LEU A 7 7.24 17.65 -3.74
N PRO A 8 7.75 16.41 -3.95
CA PRO A 8 8.11 15.98 -5.28
C PRO A 8 6.89 16.02 -6.20
N ARG A 9 7.11 15.97 -7.51
CA ARG A 9 6.01 15.86 -8.48
C ARG A 9 5.19 14.61 -8.19
N LEU A 10 3.95 14.82 -7.74
CA LEU A 10 3.03 13.75 -7.41
C LEU A 10 2.62 12.98 -8.68
N ARG A 11 2.52 11.66 -8.54
CA ARG A 11 2.01 10.74 -9.55
C ARG A 11 1.02 9.80 -8.84
N PRO A 12 -0.13 9.47 -9.44
CA PRO A 12 -1.02 8.48 -8.87
C PRO A 12 -0.30 7.14 -8.68
N LEU A 13 -0.55 6.50 -7.54
CA LEU A 13 -0.14 5.12 -7.27
C LEU A 13 -1.40 4.25 -7.29
N ASP A 14 -1.40 3.26 -8.16
CA ASP A 14 -2.45 2.23 -8.19
C ASP A 14 -2.13 1.15 -7.14
N LEU A 15 -3.00 1.00 -6.15
CA LEU A 15 -2.92 0.01 -5.06
C LEU A 15 -3.95 -1.11 -5.21
N SER A 16 -4.52 -1.29 -6.42
CA SER A 16 -5.56 -2.28 -6.71
C SER A 16 -5.15 -3.70 -6.32
N ARG A 17 -3.85 -4.03 -6.35
CA ARG A 17 -3.32 -5.36 -5.99
C ARG A 17 -3.99 -6.48 -6.80
N GLU A 18 -4.48 -6.13 -7.98
CA GLU A 18 -5.15 -7.02 -8.91
C GLU A 18 -4.77 -6.65 -10.34
N ILE A 19 -4.93 -7.61 -11.24
CA ILE A 19 -4.80 -7.39 -12.67
C ILE A 19 -5.91 -8.17 -13.36
N TYR A 20 -6.70 -7.49 -14.17
CA TYR A 20 -7.67 -8.11 -15.05
C TYR A 20 -7.21 -8.01 -16.51
N ALA A 21 -6.86 -9.14 -17.11
CA ALA A 21 -6.50 -9.21 -18.52
C ALA A 21 -6.90 -10.58 -19.09
N PRO A 22 -8.18 -10.79 -19.42
CA PRO A 22 -8.74 -12.11 -19.74
C PRO A 22 -8.14 -12.74 -21.02
N HIS A 23 -7.52 -11.94 -21.88
CA HIS A 23 -6.86 -12.39 -23.11
C HIS A 23 -5.34 -12.55 -22.96
N ARG A 24 -4.80 -12.33 -21.77
CA ARG A 24 -3.37 -12.51 -21.45
C ARG A 24 -3.19 -13.78 -20.62
N LYS A 25 -2.01 -14.37 -20.71
CA LYS A 25 -1.63 -15.49 -19.85
C LYS A 25 -1.06 -14.90 -18.57
N LEU A 26 -1.91 -14.64 -17.60
CA LEU A 26 -1.49 -14.11 -16.31
C LEU A 26 -1.00 -15.23 -15.39
N TYR A 27 0.06 -14.95 -14.61
CA TYR A 27 0.49 -15.80 -13.50
C TYR A 27 1.11 -14.94 -12.40
N GLY A 28 0.87 -15.26 -11.13
CA GLY A 28 1.49 -14.59 -10.00
C GLY A 28 2.53 -15.45 -9.29
N PHE A 29 3.49 -14.79 -8.67
CA PHE A 29 4.52 -15.43 -7.83
C PHE A 29 4.49 -14.80 -6.44
N ALA A 30 4.20 -15.59 -5.42
CA ALA A 30 4.37 -15.21 -4.03
C ALA A 30 5.70 -15.76 -3.54
N LEU A 31 6.54 -14.94 -2.93
CA LEU A 31 7.91 -15.27 -2.56
C LEU A 31 8.14 -14.87 -1.11
N ARG A 32 8.55 -15.83 -0.28
CA ARG A 32 9.13 -15.53 1.03
C ARG A 32 10.64 -15.57 0.90
N VAL A 33 11.29 -14.47 1.26
CA VAL A 33 12.70 -14.23 0.94
C VAL A 33 13.44 -13.63 2.12
N LYS A 34 14.75 -13.80 2.16
CA LYS A 34 15.62 -13.08 3.08
C LYS A 34 15.67 -11.61 2.70
N ASN A 35 15.56 -10.72 3.67
CA ASN A 35 15.71 -9.27 3.49
C ASN A 35 17.20 -8.91 3.38
N LYS A 36 17.80 -9.21 2.23
CA LYS A 36 19.21 -8.93 1.94
C LYS A 36 19.39 -8.30 0.56
N PRO A 37 20.40 -7.43 0.38
CA PRO A 37 20.74 -6.89 -0.93
C PRO A 37 20.94 -8.00 -1.99
N GLY A 38 20.47 -7.73 -3.21
CA GLY A 38 20.62 -8.63 -4.35
C GLY A 38 19.59 -9.75 -4.48
N VAL A 39 18.80 -10.05 -3.43
CA VAL A 39 17.75 -11.09 -3.49
C VAL A 39 16.68 -10.73 -4.52
N LEU A 40 16.13 -9.51 -4.44
CA LEU A 40 15.16 -9.02 -5.43
C LEU A 40 15.75 -8.98 -6.85
N PHE A 41 17.01 -8.57 -6.99
CA PHE A 41 17.70 -8.56 -8.28
C PHE A 41 17.72 -9.97 -8.90
N ARG A 42 18.14 -11.00 -8.16
CA ARG A 42 18.17 -12.38 -8.65
C ARG A 42 16.80 -12.86 -9.11
N ILE A 43 15.75 -12.57 -8.35
CA ILE A 43 14.37 -12.89 -8.70
C ILE A 43 13.97 -12.21 -10.02
N THR A 44 14.16 -10.88 -10.11
CA THR A 44 13.79 -10.13 -11.31
C THR A 44 14.64 -10.49 -12.53
N LYS A 45 15.90 -10.92 -12.31
CA LYS A 45 16.79 -11.38 -13.37
C LYS A 45 16.26 -12.65 -14.02
N VAL A 46 15.83 -13.64 -13.23
CA VAL A 46 15.20 -14.88 -13.75
C VAL A 46 13.96 -14.55 -14.60
N LEU A 47 13.09 -13.65 -14.11
CA LEU A 47 11.90 -13.26 -14.85
C LEU A 47 12.26 -12.55 -16.17
N ALA A 48 13.24 -11.65 -16.14
CA ALA A 48 13.71 -10.93 -17.33
C ALA A 48 14.31 -11.88 -18.39
N GLU A 49 15.17 -12.83 -17.97
CA GLU A 49 15.77 -13.84 -18.85
C GLU A 49 14.71 -14.73 -19.52
N LEU A 50 13.60 -14.98 -18.83
CA LEU A 50 12.45 -15.74 -19.32
C LEU A 50 11.40 -14.88 -20.05
N ARG A 51 11.66 -13.57 -20.21
CA ARG A 51 10.76 -12.59 -20.84
C ARG A 51 9.38 -12.51 -20.17
N ILE A 52 9.34 -12.73 -18.86
CA ILE A 52 8.15 -12.54 -18.04
C ILE A 52 8.07 -11.07 -17.65
N ASN A 53 7.00 -10.40 -18.05
CA ASN A 53 6.80 -8.99 -17.70
C ASN A 53 6.14 -8.87 -16.33
N ILE A 54 6.70 -8.02 -15.45
CA ILE A 54 6.10 -7.72 -14.15
C ILE A 54 5.10 -6.58 -14.36
N LEU A 55 3.82 -6.87 -14.10
CA LEU A 55 2.75 -5.91 -14.22
C LEU A 55 2.35 -5.30 -12.86
N GLY A 56 2.51 -6.06 -11.78
CA GLY A 56 2.26 -5.64 -10.42
C GLY A 56 3.36 -6.11 -9.49
N PHE A 57 3.73 -5.27 -8.53
CA PHE A 57 4.71 -5.56 -7.50
C PHE A 57 4.14 -5.12 -6.16
N SER A 58 4.15 -6.02 -5.18
CA SER A 58 3.71 -5.72 -3.82
C SER A 58 4.68 -6.34 -2.83
N ALA A 59 5.13 -5.52 -1.87
CA ALA A 59 5.95 -5.94 -0.75
C ALA A 59 5.60 -5.08 0.46
N SER A 60 5.71 -5.64 1.65
CA SER A 60 5.49 -4.89 2.89
C SER A 60 6.62 -3.87 3.11
N THR A 61 6.30 -2.72 3.69
CA THR A 61 7.33 -1.87 4.30
C THR A 61 7.89 -2.59 5.51
N LEU A 62 9.20 -2.83 5.52
CA LEU A 62 9.89 -3.59 6.56
C LEU A 62 10.60 -2.66 7.54
N ARG A 63 10.77 -3.15 8.77
CA ARG A 63 11.66 -2.52 9.74
C ARG A 63 13.12 -2.91 9.43
N PRO A 64 14.12 -2.08 9.77
CA PRO A 64 15.53 -2.36 9.47
C PRO A 64 16.02 -3.73 9.95
N GLU A 65 15.49 -4.20 11.07
CA GLU A 65 15.81 -5.49 11.70
C GLU A 65 15.07 -6.70 11.09
N ALA A 66 14.14 -6.49 10.16
CA ALA A 66 13.40 -7.59 9.55
C ALA A 66 14.35 -8.48 8.74
N GLU A 67 14.44 -9.76 9.09
CA GLU A 67 15.31 -10.73 8.39
C GLU A 67 14.67 -11.33 7.14
N GLU A 68 13.34 -11.29 7.04
CA GLU A 68 12.54 -11.86 5.97
C GLU A 68 11.55 -10.84 5.39
N ALA A 69 11.14 -11.10 4.15
CA ALA A 69 10.15 -10.34 3.41
C ALA A 69 9.22 -11.27 2.63
N VAL A 70 7.98 -10.83 2.44
CA VAL A 70 7.06 -11.41 1.46
C VAL A 70 6.94 -10.46 0.28
N ILE A 71 7.10 -10.99 -0.92
CA ILE A 71 7.00 -10.28 -2.19
C ILE A 71 5.96 -10.99 -3.05
N VAL A 72 5.04 -10.25 -3.62
CA VAL A 72 4.10 -10.75 -4.64
C VAL A 72 4.34 -10.03 -5.95
N LEU A 73 4.50 -10.82 -7.00
CA LEU A 73 4.67 -10.35 -8.37
C LEU A 73 3.47 -10.83 -9.17
N LEU A 74 2.73 -9.89 -9.79
CA LEU A 74 1.68 -10.21 -10.75
C LEU A 74 2.27 -10.01 -12.14
N THR A 75 2.21 -11.03 -13.00
CA THR A 75 3.00 -11.07 -14.23
C THR A 75 2.20 -11.45 -15.48
N ASP A 76 2.66 -10.97 -16.64
CA ASP A 76 2.22 -11.45 -17.95
C ASP A 76 3.22 -12.49 -18.49
N CYS A 77 2.72 -13.71 -18.61
CA CYS A 77 3.42 -14.88 -19.09
C CYS A 77 3.06 -15.23 -20.56
N GLY A 78 2.50 -14.30 -21.33
CA GLY A 78 2.06 -14.54 -22.71
C GLY A 78 3.14 -15.03 -23.68
N ARG A 79 4.42 -14.74 -23.38
CA ARG A 79 5.58 -15.08 -24.23
C ARG A 79 6.65 -15.91 -23.49
N ILE A 80 6.26 -16.65 -22.46
CA ILE A 80 7.24 -17.39 -21.65
C ILE A 80 7.98 -18.44 -22.47
N ILE A 81 9.28 -18.53 -22.19
CA ILE A 81 10.18 -19.55 -22.76
C ILE A 81 10.02 -20.89 -22.01
N LYS A 82 9.46 -20.85 -20.79
CA LYS A 82 9.41 -21.97 -19.85
C LYS A 82 8.07 -22.03 -19.10
N PRO A 83 7.47 -23.22 -18.85
CA PRO A 83 6.25 -23.33 -18.05
C PRO A 83 6.38 -22.80 -16.62
N CYS A 84 5.32 -22.22 -16.05
CA CYS A 84 5.33 -21.56 -14.73
C CYS A 84 5.85 -22.45 -13.59
N ASP A 85 5.50 -23.74 -13.55
CA ASP A 85 6.03 -24.68 -12.54
C ASP A 85 7.55 -24.79 -12.54
N LYS A 86 8.14 -24.69 -13.74
CA LYS A 86 9.58 -24.74 -13.89
C LYS A 86 10.24 -23.41 -13.54
N VAL A 87 9.52 -22.29 -13.67
CA VAL A 87 9.95 -20.98 -13.18
C VAL A 87 9.94 -20.97 -11.65
N LEU A 88 8.90 -21.51 -11.01
CA LEU A 88 8.85 -21.66 -9.55
C LEU A 88 10.03 -22.47 -9.02
N LYS A 89 10.41 -23.55 -9.70
CA LYS A 89 11.61 -24.33 -9.33
C LYS A 89 12.89 -23.51 -9.40
N ASP A 90 13.07 -22.71 -10.45
CA ASP A 90 14.23 -21.83 -10.58
C ASP A 90 14.26 -20.80 -9.46
N LEU A 91 13.12 -20.16 -9.18
CA LEU A 91 12.98 -19.16 -8.12
C LEU A 91 13.30 -19.76 -6.74
N ARG A 92 12.79 -20.96 -6.41
CA ARG A 92 13.10 -21.67 -5.15
C ARG A 92 14.57 -22.03 -5.00
N SER A 93 15.29 -22.21 -6.10
CA SER A 93 16.73 -22.55 -6.07
C SER A 93 17.64 -21.33 -5.86
N LEU A 94 17.10 -20.10 -5.94
CA LEU A 94 17.89 -18.89 -5.78
C LEU A 94 18.33 -18.72 -4.33
N GLU A 95 19.60 -18.36 -4.15
CA GLU A 95 20.11 -17.98 -2.83
C GLU A 95 19.27 -16.83 -2.25
N GLY A 96 18.79 -17.02 -1.02
CA GLY A 96 17.99 -16.04 -0.30
C GLY A 96 16.49 -16.10 -0.58
N VAL A 97 16.02 -16.95 -1.51
CA VAL A 97 14.61 -17.32 -1.57
C VAL A 97 14.39 -18.46 -0.58
N ILE A 98 13.40 -18.30 0.30
CA ILE A 98 13.06 -19.30 1.33
C ILE A 98 11.92 -20.18 0.83
N ASP A 99 10.93 -19.56 0.18
CA ASP A 99 9.84 -20.27 -0.49
C ASP A 99 9.29 -19.46 -1.67
N ALA A 100 8.66 -20.15 -2.61
CA ALA A 100 7.95 -19.57 -3.73
C ALA A 100 6.67 -20.35 -4.03
N GLU A 101 5.55 -19.64 -4.22
CA GLU A 101 4.25 -20.20 -4.54
C GLU A 101 3.66 -19.54 -5.80
N GLY A 102 2.87 -20.30 -6.53
CA GLY A 102 2.14 -19.82 -7.70
C GLY A 102 0.79 -19.23 -7.32
N ILE A 103 0.39 -18.16 -8.00
CA ILE A 103 -0.95 -17.58 -7.89
C ILE A 103 -1.60 -17.68 -9.27
N GLU A 104 -2.67 -18.44 -9.36
CA GLU A 104 -3.45 -18.59 -10.59
C GLU A 104 -4.50 -17.49 -10.74
N PRO A 105 -4.82 -17.07 -11.97
CA PRO A 105 -5.96 -16.20 -12.19
C PRO A 105 -7.26 -16.92 -11.81
N ASN A 106 -8.24 -16.15 -11.35
CA ASN A 106 -9.58 -16.67 -11.13
C ASN A 106 -10.24 -17.08 -12.47
N LYS A 107 -11.44 -17.68 -12.39
CA LYS A 107 -12.19 -18.14 -13.57
C LYS A 107 -12.52 -17.05 -14.61
N PHE A 108 -12.36 -15.77 -14.27
CA PHE A 108 -12.59 -14.64 -15.15
C PHE A 108 -11.29 -14.14 -15.80
N GLY A 109 -10.13 -14.69 -15.46
CA GLY A 109 -8.84 -14.21 -15.96
C GLY A 109 -8.31 -13.00 -15.20
N ALA A 110 -8.67 -12.85 -13.93
CA ALA A 110 -8.12 -11.83 -13.03
C ALA A 110 -7.18 -12.44 -11.98
N LEU A 111 -6.01 -11.84 -11.79
CA LEU A 111 -5.07 -12.15 -10.71
C LEU A 111 -5.24 -11.20 -9.55
N PHE A 112 -5.07 -11.73 -8.34
CA PHE A 112 -5.16 -10.96 -7.10
C PHE A 112 -3.98 -11.31 -6.19
N ASP A 113 -3.37 -10.30 -5.61
CA ASP A 113 -2.54 -10.50 -4.43
C ASP A 113 -3.46 -10.69 -3.21
N VAL A 114 -3.75 -11.95 -2.92
CA VAL A 114 -4.48 -12.37 -1.70
C VAL A 114 -3.54 -12.71 -0.55
N VAL A 115 -2.22 -12.72 -0.79
CA VAL A 115 -1.20 -13.16 0.15
C VAL A 115 -0.97 -12.11 1.23
N HIS A 116 -0.92 -10.82 0.88
CA HIS A 116 -0.83 -9.74 1.89
C HIS A 116 -2.21 -9.40 2.50
N PHE A 117 -2.86 -10.41 3.10
CA PHE A 117 -4.03 -10.22 3.95
C PHE A 117 -3.69 -10.57 5.41
N PRO A 118 -4.10 -9.74 6.39
CA PRO A 118 -4.75 -8.44 6.23
C PRO A 118 -3.78 -7.36 5.74
N LEU A 119 -4.34 -6.30 5.14
CA LEU A 119 -3.57 -5.06 4.94
C LEU A 119 -3.29 -4.42 6.28
N GLN A 120 -2.09 -3.86 6.43
CA GLN A 120 -1.68 -3.15 7.62
C GLN A 120 -1.04 -1.81 7.28
N VAL A 121 -1.26 -0.83 8.14
CA VAL A 121 -0.57 0.47 8.14
C VAL A 121 0.04 0.64 9.53
N HIS A 122 1.37 0.59 9.59
CA HIS A 122 2.13 0.64 10.84
C HIS A 122 1.71 -0.39 11.90
N GLY A 123 1.43 -1.63 11.47
CA GLY A 123 1.02 -2.72 12.36
C GLY A 123 -0.48 -2.76 12.67
N GLU A 124 -1.22 -1.69 12.34
CA GLU A 124 -2.68 -1.64 12.51
C GLU A 124 -3.38 -2.15 11.25
N ARG A 125 -4.47 -2.89 11.42
CA ARG A 125 -5.25 -3.39 10.28
C ARG A 125 -5.88 -2.22 9.51
N GLY A 126 -5.62 -2.16 8.21
CA GLY A 126 -6.22 -1.22 7.27
C GLY A 126 -7.27 -1.87 6.37
N VAL A 127 -8.19 -1.06 5.85
CA VAL A 127 -9.14 -1.42 4.80
C VAL A 127 -9.13 -0.30 3.76
N ILE A 128 -9.08 -0.65 2.47
CA ILE A 128 -9.12 0.32 1.38
C ILE A 128 -10.58 0.55 1.01
N PHE A 129 -11.05 1.79 1.16
CA PHE A 129 -12.32 2.25 0.62
C PHE A 129 -12.06 3.31 -0.43
N CYS A 130 -12.32 2.99 -1.69
CA CYS A 130 -12.26 3.97 -2.78
C CYS A 130 -13.46 4.91 -2.71
N GLU A 131 -13.29 6.09 -3.31
CA GLU A 131 -14.28 7.17 -3.32
C GLU A 131 -15.72 6.71 -3.65
N PRO A 132 -15.99 5.83 -4.64
CA PRO A 132 -17.36 5.41 -4.93
C PRO A 132 -18.06 4.71 -3.76
N ILE A 133 -17.31 3.88 -3.01
CA ILE A 133 -17.86 3.18 -1.85
C ILE A 133 -18.14 4.17 -0.71
N LEU A 134 -17.17 5.03 -0.39
CA LEU A 134 -17.35 6.07 0.63
C LEU A 134 -18.51 7.01 0.30
N ARG A 135 -18.59 7.44 -0.96
CA ARG A 135 -19.67 8.28 -1.48
C ARG A 135 -21.03 7.63 -1.29
N GLY A 136 -21.19 6.38 -1.74
CA GLY A 136 -22.44 5.64 -1.59
C GLY A 136 -22.87 5.52 -0.12
N MET A 137 -21.93 5.19 0.77
CA MET A 137 -22.19 5.12 2.22
C MET A 137 -22.63 6.47 2.79
N ILE A 138 -21.90 7.55 2.50
CA ILE A 138 -22.18 8.90 3.03
C ILE A 138 -23.51 9.45 2.50
N GLU A 139 -23.79 9.26 1.21
CA GLU A 139 -25.02 9.76 0.58
C GLU A 139 -26.27 9.10 1.15
N VAL A 140 -26.25 7.77 1.38
CA VAL A 140 -27.35 7.06 2.03
C VAL A 140 -27.58 7.59 3.44
N MET A 141 -26.51 7.77 4.23
CA MET A 141 -26.63 8.30 5.60
C MET A 141 -27.18 9.73 5.61
N ARG A 142 -26.74 10.60 4.68
CA ARG A 142 -27.29 11.96 4.56
C ARG A 142 -28.78 11.97 4.21
N ARG A 143 -29.24 11.07 3.33
CA ARG A 143 -30.67 10.97 2.97
C ARG A 143 -31.54 10.50 4.14
N GLN A 144 -31.04 9.54 4.93
CA GLN A 144 -31.80 8.94 6.03
C GLN A 144 -31.79 9.80 7.31
N ILE A 145 -30.65 10.41 7.63
CA ILE A 145 -30.43 11.15 8.89
C ILE A 145 -30.63 12.67 8.68
N GLY A 146 -30.53 13.16 7.45
CA GLY A 146 -30.65 14.58 7.15
C GLY A 146 -29.49 15.40 7.71
N PRO A 147 -29.71 16.68 8.10
CA PRO A 147 -28.65 17.59 8.55
C PRO A 147 -27.82 17.09 9.73
N GLY A 148 -28.37 16.22 10.59
CA GLY A 148 -27.66 15.61 11.72
C GLY A 148 -26.43 14.81 11.30
N MET A 149 -26.39 14.29 10.07
CA MET A 149 -25.22 13.57 9.54
C MET A 149 -23.96 14.44 9.50
N ASN A 150 -24.11 15.76 9.28
CA ASN A 150 -22.96 16.67 9.25
C ASN A 150 -22.26 16.75 10.63
N ALA A 151 -23.05 16.75 11.72
CA ALA A 151 -22.49 16.73 13.07
C ALA A 151 -21.78 15.41 13.36
N ILE A 152 -22.30 14.28 12.86
CA ILE A 152 -21.65 12.97 12.98
C ILE A 152 -20.31 12.96 12.22
N LEU A 153 -20.28 13.41 10.97
CA LEU A 153 -19.04 13.49 10.18
C LEU A 153 -18.00 14.39 10.83
N TRP A 154 -18.43 15.54 11.38
CA TRP A 154 -17.54 16.44 12.10
C TRP A 154 -16.93 15.74 13.33
N LYS A 155 -17.74 15.05 14.15
CA LYS A 155 -17.25 14.30 15.31
C LYS A 155 -16.32 13.16 14.90
N ALA A 156 -16.65 12.43 13.84
CA ALA A 156 -15.78 11.37 13.31
C ALA A 156 -14.41 11.92 12.90
N GLY A 157 -14.36 13.08 12.24
CA GLY A 157 -13.11 13.77 11.93
C GLY A 157 -12.35 14.24 13.17
N TYR A 158 -13.05 14.80 14.17
CA TYR A 158 -12.45 15.24 15.43
C TYR A 158 -11.79 14.08 16.21
N TYR A 159 -12.53 12.99 16.42
CA TYR A 159 -12.00 11.81 17.13
C TYR A 159 -10.94 11.09 16.29
N GLY A 160 -11.13 10.96 14.97
CA GLY A 160 -10.11 10.40 14.09
C GLY A 160 -8.81 11.20 14.12
N GLY A 161 -8.89 12.53 14.14
CA GLY A 161 -7.72 13.40 14.29
C GLY A 161 -7.03 13.26 15.65
N ALA A 162 -7.80 13.11 16.73
CA ALA A 162 -7.26 12.85 18.07
C ALA A 162 -6.47 11.53 18.14
N GLU A 163 -6.97 10.47 17.51
CA GLU A 163 -6.22 9.20 17.43
C GLU A 163 -4.92 9.34 16.61
N VAL A 164 -4.93 10.12 15.53
CA VAL A 164 -3.70 10.42 14.77
C VAL A 164 -2.70 11.21 15.61
N ALA A 165 -3.14 12.21 16.37
CA ALA A 165 -2.27 12.98 17.26
C ALA A 165 -1.66 12.08 18.37
N LYS A 166 -2.48 11.22 18.98
CA LYS A 166 -2.04 10.22 19.95
C LYS A 166 -1.01 9.26 19.35
N GLU A 167 -1.26 8.75 18.14
CA GLU A 167 -0.27 7.91 17.43
C GLU A 167 1.06 8.65 17.24
N PHE A 168 1.03 9.95 16.95
CA PHE A 168 2.25 10.75 16.80
C PHE A 168 3.02 10.93 18.10
N GLU A 169 2.33 11.13 19.21
CA GLU A 169 2.94 11.16 20.54
C GLU A 169 3.54 9.81 20.93
N GLU A 170 2.81 8.72 20.69
CA GLU A 170 3.22 7.38 21.11
C GLU A 170 4.34 6.81 20.25
N ARG A 171 4.22 6.94 18.91
CA ARG A 171 5.16 6.34 17.96
C ARG A 171 6.36 7.24 17.66
N TYR A 172 6.11 8.52 17.38
CA TYR A 172 7.13 9.47 16.95
C TYR A 172 7.62 10.37 18.09
N LYS A 173 7.02 10.29 19.28
CA LYS A 173 7.39 11.09 20.46
C LYS A 173 7.25 12.60 20.24
N LEU A 174 6.36 13.01 19.32
CA LEU A 174 6.12 14.42 18.98
C LEU A 174 5.16 15.05 19.98
N LYS A 175 5.57 16.15 20.62
CA LYS A 175 4.78 16.82 21.68
C LYS A 175 4.23 18.19 21.29
N SER A 176 4.81 18.84 20.30
CA SER A 176 4.34 20.16 19.86
C SER A 176 3.31 20.02 18.73
N PRO A 177 2.25 20.85 18.71
CA PRO A 177 1.34 20.92 17.57
C PRO A 177 2.08 21.17 16.25
N GLU A 178 3.08 22.04 16.27
CA GLU A 178 3.92 22.36 15.11
C GLU A 178 4.55 21.09 14.51
N ASP A 179 5.23 20.28 15.33
CA ASP A 179 5.89 19.05 14.86
C ASP A 179 4.87 18.00 14.38
N GLN A 180 3.73 17.88 15.07
CA GLN A 180 2.66 16.97 14.66
C GLN A 180 2.10 17.36 13.29
N PHE A 181 1.87 18.65 13.03
CA PHE A 181 1.42 19.10 11.71
C PHE A 181 2.50 18.94 10.64
N GLU A 182 3.79 19.15 10.96
CA GLU A 182 4.89 18.86 10.03
C GLU A 182 4.91 17.36 9.65
N MET A 183 4.72 16.45 10.60
CA MET A 183 4.59 15.01 10.31
C MET A 183 3.34 14.70 9.47
N LEU A 184 2.21 15.33 9.79
CA LEU A 184 0.95 15.12 9.09
C LEU A 184 1.05 15.48 7.60
N LYS A 185 1.84 16.50 7.22
CA LYS A 185 2.05 16.87 5.81
C LYS A 185 2.50 15.69 4.96
N PHE A 186 3.41 14.87 5.47
CA PHE A 186 3.93 13.72 4.75
C PHE A 186 2.98 12.54 4.84
N LYS A 187 2.48 12.25 6.04
CA LYS A 187 1.61 11.09 6.26
C LYS A 187 0.30 11.19 5.49
N ALA A 188 -0.34 12.37 5.48
CA ALA A 188 -1.59 12.58 4.77
C ALA A 188 -1.45 12.32 3.27
N VAL A 189 -0.32 12.73 2.66
CA VAL A 189 -0.03 12.46 1.25
C VAL A 189 0.31 10.99 1.01
N ALA A 190 1.16 10.40 1.86
CA ALA A 190 1.57 9.00 1.72
C ALA A 190 0.39 8.01 1.84
N LEU A 191 -0.61 8.34 2.66
CA LEU A 191 -1.83 7.55 2.84
C LEU A 191 -2.99 7.97 1.92
N GLY A 192 -2.79 8.99 1.07
CA GLY A 192 -3.79 9.44 0.09
C GLY A 192 -4.99 10.18 0.69
N TRP A 193 -4.84 10.81 1.87
CA TRP A 193 -5.94 11.51 2.55
C TRP A 193 -6.21 12.90 1.96
N PHE A 194 -5.18 13.76 1.96
CA PHE A 194 -5.25 15.15 1.50
C PHE A 194 -3.86 15.77 1.44
N ILE A 195 -3.75 16.95 0.83
CA ILE A 195 -2.53 17.77 0.77
C ILE A 195 -2.74 18.99 1.67
N ILE A 196 -1.81 19.23 2.59
CA ILE A 196 -1.78 20.46 3.40
C ILE A 196 -0.94 21.50 2.65
N THR A 197 -1.54 22.63 2.29
CA THR A 197 -0.84 23.73 1.60
C THR A 197 -0.27 24.77 2.56
N ASP A 198 -1.00 25.02 3.67
CA ASP A 198 -0.69 26.10 4.60
C ASP A 198 -0.96 25.65 6.04
N ILE A 199 -0.14 26.12 6.98
CA ILE A 199 -0.34 25.92 8.42
C ILE A 199 -0.23 27.28 9.11
N SER A 200 -1.26 27.61 9.87
CA SER A 200 -1.28 28.74 10.79
C SER A 200 -1.82 28.27 12.13
N ILE A 201 -1.00 28.35 13.17
CA ILE A 201 -1.37 27.93 14.53
C ILE A 201 -1.45 29.18 15.40
N SER A 202 -2.66 29.53 15.82
CA SER A 202 -2.88 30.53 16.85
C SER A 202 -2.91 29.85 18.21
N LYS A 203 -2.15 30.37 19.17
CA LYS A 203 -2.34 29.99 20.57
C LYS A 203 -3.69 30.53 21.01
N LYS A 204 -4.53 29.66 21.57
CA LYS A 204 -5.75 30.10 22.25
C LYS A 204 -5.29 30.92 23.45
N THR A 205 -5.42 32.24 23.38
CA THR A 205 -5.27 33.10 24.56
C THR A 205 -6.31 32.65 25.58
N ALA A 206 -5.82 32.26 26.76
CA ALA A 206 -6.65 31.91 27.91
C ALA A 206 -7.44 33.12 28.40
#